data_AF-A0A965HYM0-F1
#
_entry.id   AF-A0A965HYM0-F1
#
_cell.length_a   1.000
_cell.length_b   1.000
_cell.length_c   1.000
_cell.angle_alpha   90.00
_cell.angle_beta   90.00
_cell.angle_gamma   90.00
#
_symmetry.space_group_name_H-M   'P 1'
#
loop_
_entity.id
_entity.type
_entity.pdbx_description
1 polymer ?
#
loop_
_entity_poly.entity_id
_entity_poly.type
_entity_poly.pdbx_seq_one_letter_code
_entity_poly.pdbx_strand_id
1 'polypeptide(L)' 'MNKIFLGKLIHWLVLLAMIPPAVLAGLNYFHVVQFNIFVLVVVLYTVASIVIILRTTKRDELVTREAIPDDVDISVKE' A
#
# COMPACT_ATOMS: atom_id res chain seq x y z
N MET A 1 -13.33 21.94 2.19
CA MET A 1 -13.17 21.24 0.89
C MET A 1 -12.46 19.93 1.16
N ASN A 2 -13.15 18.83 0.90
CA ASN A 2 -12.77 17.44 1.18
C ASN A 2 -11.29 17.13 0.88
N LYS A 3 -10.44 17.18 1.91
CA LYS A 3 -9.08 16.63 1.86
C LYS A 3 -9.19 15.11 2.05
N ILE A 4 -9.81 14.40 1.11
CA ILE A 4 -9.85 12.94 1.20
C ILE A 4 -8.40 12.47 1.08
N PHE A 5 -7.86 11.96 2.19
CA PHE A 5 -6.50 11.49 2.30
C PHE A 5 -6.37 10.15 1.58
N LEU A 6 -6.26 10.18 0.24
CA LEU A 6 -6.09 8.98 -0.58
C LEU A 6 -4.64 8.43 -0.55
N GLY A 7 -3.70 9.08 0.15
CA GLY A 7 -2.28 8.73 0.09
C GLY A 7 -1.62 9.17 -1.24
N LYS A 8 -0.35 8.81 -1.43
CA LYS A 8 0.43 9.23 -2.61
C LYS A 8 0.01 8.49 -3.87
N LEU A 9 -0.01 9.20 -5.00
CA LEU A 9 -0.33 8.64 -6.32
C LEU A 9 0.55 7.41 -6.68
N ILE A 10 1.82 7.41 -6.25
CA ILE A 10 2.73 6.29 -6.47
C ILE A 10 2.23 5.00 -5.77
N HIS A 11 1.61 5.10 -4.60
CA HIS A 11 1.06 3.92 -3.90
C HIS A 11 -0.11 3.31 -4.66
N TRP A 12 -0.90 4.12 -5.35
CA TRP A 12 -1.96 3.65 -6.24
C TRP A 12 -1.43 2.96 -7.49
N LEU A 13 -0.30 3.43 -8.02
CA LEU A 13 0.36 2.76 -9.15
C LEU A 13 0.85 1.37 -8.77
N VAL A 14 1.31 1.16 -7.53
CA VAL A 14 1.66 -0.17 -7.04
C VAL A 14 0.44 -1.10 -7.12
N LEU A 15 -0.72 -0.66 -6.60
CA LEU A 15 -1.98 -1.43 -6.71
C LEU A 15 -2.38 -1.70 -8.17
N LEU A 16 -2.32 -0.70 -9.03
CA LEU A 16 -2.63 -0.86 -10.45
C LEU A 16 -1.69 -1.87 -11.13
N ALA A 17 -0.41 -1.87 -10.75
CA ALA A 17 0.59 -2.80 -11.25
C ALA A 17 0.35 -4.26 -10.83
N MET A 18 -0.55 -4.52 -9.86
CA MET A 18 -0.97 -5.87 -9.49
C MET A 18 -1.85 -6.54 -10.56
N ILE A 19 -2.55 -5.74 -11.38
CA ILE A 19 -3.58 -6.26 -12.30
C ILE A 19 -2.98 -7.17 -13.39
N PRO A 20 -1.93 -6.78 -14.13
CA PRO A 20 -1.37 -7.62 -15.18
C PRO A 20 -0.92 -9.01 -14.72
N PRO A 21 -0.12 -9.17 -13.64
CA PRO A 21 0.29 -10.50 -13.18
C PRO A 21 -0.90 -11.31 -12.65
N ALA A 22 -1.91 -10.69 -12.03
CA ALA A 22 -3.11 -11.41 -11.59
C ALA A 22 -3.90 -12.00 -12.77
N VAL A 23 -4.08 -11.23 -13.85
CA VAL A 23 -4.75 -11.69 -15.08
C VAL A 23 -3.96 -12.84 -15.72
N LEU A 24 -2.64 -12.69 -15.87
CA LEU A 24 -1.78 -13.72 -16.43
C LEU A 24 -1.79 -15.01 -15.60
N ALA A 25 -1.76 -14.89 -14.27
CA ALA A 25 -1.84 -16.03 -13.36
C ALA A 25 -3.19 -16.75 -13.43
N GLY A 26 -4.27 -16.01 -13.66
CA GLY A 26 -5.61 -16.58 -13.90
C GLY A 26 -5.68 -17.35 -15.21
N LEU A 27 -5.27 -16.74 -16.32
CA LEU A 27 -5.35 -17.34 -17.66
C LEU A 27 -4.49 -18.60 -17.81
N ASN A 28 -3.32 -18.64 -17.16
CA ASN A 28 -2.40 -19.78 -17.22
C ASN A 28 -2.61 -20.77 -16.07
N TYR A 29 -3.61 -20.56 -15.21
CA TYR A 29 -3.85 -21.37 -14.02
C TYR A 29 -2.59 -21.59 -13.18
N PHE A 30 -1.70 -20.58 -13.08
CA PHE A 30 -0.43 -20.73 -12.38
C PHE A 30 -0.62 -21.07 -10.89
N HIS A 31 -1.75 -20.63 -10.32
CA HIS A 31 -2.18 -20.99 -8.97
C HIS A 31 -2.48 -22.49 -8.78
N VAL A 32 -2.58 -23.28 -9.85
CA VAL A 32 -2.80 -24.75 -9.80
C VAL A 32 -1.62 -25.50 -10.42
N VAL A 33 -1.19 -25.10 -11.62
CA VAL A 33 -0.20 -25.84 -12.41
C VAL A 33 1.23 -25.63 -11.90
N GLN A 34 1.53 -24.43 -11.39
CA GLN A 34 2.87 -24.04 -10.92
C GLN A 34 2.79 -23.27 -9.61
N PHE A 35 2.08 -23.85 -8.63
CA PHE A 35 1.77 -23.20 -7.36
C PHE A 35 3.00 -22.62 -6.64
N ASN A 36 4.11 -23.35 -6.59
CA ASN A 36 5.33 -22.89 -5.93
C ASN A 36 5.89 -21.60 -6.56
N ILE A 37 5.90 -21.52 -7.89
CA ILE A 37 6.37 -20.33 -8.61
C ILE A 37 5.39 -19.18 -8.39
N PHE A 38 4.09 -19.47 -8.48
CA PHE A 38 3.05 -18.47 -8.23
C PHE A 38 3.18 -17.83 -6.84
N VAL A 39 3.30 -18.64 -5.79
CA VAL A 39 3.47 -18.14 -4.41
C VAL A 39 4.74 -17.32 -4.27
N LEU A 40 5.86 -17.77 -4.85
CA LEU A 40 7.14 -17.05 -4.79
C LEU A 40 7.02 -15.65 -5.43
N VAL A 41 6.38 -15.55 -6.60
CA VAL A 41 6.14 -14.27 -7.28
C VAL A 41 5.26 -13.35 -6.44
N VAL A 42 4.19 -13.86 -5.84
CA VAL A 42 3.29 -13.08 -4.96
C VAL A 42 4.04 -12.54 -3.74
N VAL A 43 4.89 -13.36 -3.12
CA VAL A 43 5.72 -12.94 -1.98
C VAL A 43 6.71 -11.86 -2.40
N LEU A 44 7.45 -12.06 -3.49
CA LEU A 44 8.40 -11.07 -4.00
C LEU A 44 7.73 -9.74 -4.34
N TYR A 45 6.55 -9.80 -4.98
CA TYR A 45 5.76 -8.61 -5.29
C TYR A 45 5.31 -7.87 -4.02
N THR A 46 4.91 -8.61 -2.98
CA THR A 46 4.50 -8.03 -1.69
C THR A 46 5.68 -7.30 -1.03
N VAL A 47 6.85 -7.94 -0.98
CA VAL A 47 8.06 -7.33 -0.42
C VAL A 47 8.47 -6.09 -1.21
N ALA A 48 8.48 -6.17 -2.55
CA ALA A 48 8.79 -5.03 -3.42
C ALA A 48 7.81 -3.86 -3.19
N SER A 49 6.52 -4.15 -3.07
CA SER A 49 5.48 -3.16 -2.80
C SER A 49 5.72 -2.44 -1.47
N ILE A 50 6.04 -3.18 -0.41
CA ILE A 50 6.39 -2.61 0.91
C ILE A 50 7.61 -1.70 0.78
N VAL A 51 8.67 -2.16 0.11
CA VAL A 51 9.90 -1.37 -0.08
C VAL A 51 9.62 -0.07 -0.84
N ILE A 52 8.80 -0.12 -1.90
CA ILE A 52 8.41 1.07 -2.68
C ILE A 52 7.65 2.06 -1.79
N ILE A 53 6.67 1.58 -1.02
CA ILE A 53 5.90 2.43 -0.10
C ILE A 53 6.84 3.08 0.93
N LEU A 54 7.69 2.30 1.59
CA LEU A 54 8.63 2.82 2.60
C LEU A 54 9.62 3.83 2.03
N ARG A 55 10.12 3.61 0.80
CA ARG A 55 11.06 4.53 0.14
C ARG A 55 10.40 5.82 -0.35
N THR A 56 9.10 5.79 -0.64
CA THR A 56 8.37 6.92 -1.22
C THR A 56 7.61 7.74 -0.17
N THR A 57 7.43 7.19 1.03
CA THR A 57 6.87 7.88 2.20
C THR A 57 7.95 8.66 2.93
N LYS A 58 7.71 9.94 3.24
CA LYS A 58 8.64 10.75 4.07
C LYS A 58 8.47 10.38 5.55
N ARG A 59 9.52 10.57 6.36
CA ARG A 59 9.56 10.17 7.77
C ARG A 59 8.46 10.82 8.62
N ASP A 60 8.05 12.02 8.25
CA ASP A 60 7.06 12.84 8.98
C ASP A 60 5.66 12.78 8.33
N GLU A 61 5.49 11.89 7.34
CA GLU A 61 4.26 11.77 6.56
C GLU A 61 3.47 10.53 6.99
N LEU A 62 2.20 10.74 7.33
CA LEU A 62 1.28 9.66 7.62
C LEU A 62 0.87 8.97 6.31
N VAL A 63 0.98 7.64 6.27
CA VAL A 63 0.69 6.85 5.06
C VAL A 63 -0.82 6.72 4.81
N THR A 64 -1.62 6.67 5.87
CA THR A 64 -3.04 6.28 5.77
C THR A 64 -4.00 7.10 6.66
N ARG A 65 -3.51 8.09 7.40
CA ARG A 65 -4.32 8.86 8.35
C ARG A 65 -4.07 10.36 8.25
N GLU A 66 -5.10 11.16 8.48
CA GLU A 66 -4.92 12.58 8.78
C GLU A 66 -4.17 12.76 10.11
N ALA A 67 -3.44 13.86 10.25
CA ALA A 67 -2.77 14.21 11.50
C ALA A 67 -3.80 14.28 12.62
N ILE A 68 -3.48 13.70 13.77
CA ILE A 68 -4.24 13.95 15.00
C ILE A 68 -3.95 15.42 15.33
N PRO A 69 -4.96 16.31 15.43
CA PRO A 69 -4.72 17.68 15.87
C PRO A 69 -4.08 17.65 17.27
N ASP A 70 -2.93 18.31 17.42
CA ASP A 70 -2.18 18.39 18.68
C ASP A 70 -2.85 19.32 19.71
N ASP A 71 -3.89 20.04 19.29
CA ASP A 71 -4.48 21.20 19.94
C ASP A 71 -5.80 20.90 20.70
N VAL A 72 -5.85 19.76 21.41
CA VAL A 72 -6.71 19.66 22.61
C VAL A 72 -5.81 19.78 23.83
N ASP A 73 -5.30 20.99 24.02
CA ASP A 73 -4.77 21.44 25.29
C ASP A 73 -5.92 21.31 26.30
N ILE A 74 -5.86 20.23 27.09
CA ILE A 74 -6.82 19.94 28.13
C ILE A 74 -6.57 21.00 29.20
N SER A 75 -7.14 22.20 29.02
CA SER A 75 -7.21 23.17 30.11
C SER A 75 -8.16 22.56 31.14
N VAL A 76 -7.55 21.78 32.04
CA VAL A 76 -8.11 21.43 33.33
C VAL A 76 -8.32 22.76 34.01
N LYS A 77 -9.53 23.32 33.86
CA LYS A 77 -9.99 24.43 34.67
C LYS A 77 -9.96 23.93 36.12
N GLU A 78 -9.08 24.53 36.92
CA GLU A 78 -9.11 24.51 38.39
C GLU A 78 -10.48 24.90 38.94
#